data_AF-A0A556RS86-F1
#
_entry.id   AF-A0A556RS86-F1
#
_cell.length_a   1.000
_cell.length_b   1.000
_cell.length_c   1.000
_cell.angle_alpha   90.00
_cell.angle_beta   90.00
_cell.angle_gamma   90.00
#
_symmetry.space_group_name_H-M   'P 1'
#
loop_
_entity.id
_entity.type
_entity.pdbx_description
1 polymer ?
#
loop_
_entity_poly.entity_id
_entity_poly.type
_entity_poly.pdbx_seq_one_letter_code
_entity_poly.pdbx_strand_id
1 'polypeptide(L)' 'MKNSNQITPVDMSENVIINLNNFAKIEQAETIARACINAHSTPDDYMIIICCIADLLHTVIEKSE' A
#
# COMPACT_ATOMS: atom_id res chain seq x y z
N MET A 1 5.03 28.42 30.89
CA MET A 1 4.58 27.11 30.36
C MET A 1 4.87 27.08 28.87
N LYS A 2 5.80 26.23 28.42
CA LYS A 2 6.06 26.00 26.99
C LYS A 2 5.48 24.64 26.63
N ASN A 3 4.23 24.62 26.18
CA ASN A 3 3.67 23.44 25.50
C ASN A 3 4.15 23.49 24.05
N SER A 4 5.41 23.11 23.84
CA SER A 4 5.87 22.74 22.51
C SER A 4 5.59 21.25 22.42
N ASN A 5 4.46 20.87 21.84
CA ASN A 5 4.28 19.51 21.33
C ASN A 5 5.34 19.35 20.23
N GLN A 6 6.56 18.99 20.63
CA GLN A 6 7.61 18.61 19.70
C GLN A 6 7.10 17.36 19.01
N ILE A 7 6.55 17.56 17.82
CA ILE A 7 6.44 16.49 16.83
C ILE A 7 7.88 16.06 16.62
N THR A 8 8.24 14.90 17.17
CA THR A 8 9.55 14.29 16.92
C THR A 8 9.77 14.29 15.41
N PRO A 9 10.89 14.80 14.90
CA PRO A 9 11.16 14.74 13.47
C PRO A 9 11.04 13.29 13.05
N VAL A 10 10.11 13.01 12.15
CA VAL A 10 9.94 11.68 11.57
C VAL A 10 11.27 11.32 10.93
N ASP A 11 11.80 10.14 11.25
CA ASP A 11 13.00 9.62 10.62
C ASP A 11 12.72 9.44 9.13
N MET A 12 13.22 10.37 8.32
CA MET A 12 13.08 10.40 6.86
C MET A 12 14.26 9.67 6.19
N SER A 13 14.91 8.74 6.87
CA SER A 13 15.89 7.88 6.22
C SER A 13 15.25 7.12 5.06
N GLU A 14 16.01 6.93 4.00
CA GLU A 14 15.54 6.32 2.75
C GLU A 14 14.94 4.92 3.00
N ASN A 15 15.54 4.13 3.89
CA ASN A 15 15.00 2.84 4.33
C ASN A 15 13.62 2.93 5.00
N VAL A 16 13.39 3.94 5.85
CA VAL A 16 12.09 4.13 6.52
C VAL A 16 11.03 4.53 5.49
N ILE A 17 11.35 5.43 4.55
CA ILE A 17 10.45 5.86 3.48
C ILE A 17 10.11 4.69 2.53
N ILE A 18 11.08 3.87 2.16
CA ILE A 18 10.87 2.68 1.32
C ILE A 18 9.93 1.69 2.02
N ASN A 19 10.16 1.41 3.31
CA ASN A 19 9.32 0.51 4.09
C ASN A 19 7.88 1.02 4.22
N LEU A 20 7.67 2.31 4.47
CA LEU A 20 6.33 2.91 4.54
C LEU A 20 5.60 2.84 3.19
N ASN A 21 6.31 3.09 2.08
CA ASN A 21 5.74 2.99 0.74
C ASN A 21 5.37 1.55 0.37
N ASN A 22 6.14 0.56 0.82
CA ASN A 22 5.82 -0.84 0.59
C ASN A 22 4.62 -1.29 1.42
N PHE A 23 4.55 -0.89 2.69
CA PHE A 23 3.40 -1.15 3.54
C PHE A 23 2.11 -0.56 2.94
N ALA A 24 2.16 0.70 2.49
CA ALA A 24 1.01 1.36 1.87
C ALA A 24 0.50 0.63 0.62
N LYS A 25 1.38 0.07 -0.21
CA LYS A 25 0.99 -0.72 -1.40
C LYS A 25 0.33 -2.04 -1.03
N ILE A 26 0.79 -2.70 0.04
CA ILE A 26 0.16 -3.92 0.56
C ILE A 26 -1.25 -3.61 1.06
N GLU A 27 -1.43 -2.54 1.84
CA GLU A 27 -2.78 -2.14 2.30
C GLU A 27 -3.71 -1.73 1.15
N GLN A 28 -3.19 -1.05 0.12
CA GLN A 28 -3.96 -0.75 -1.09
C GLN A 28 -4.42 -2.01 -1.80
N ALA A 29 -3.53 -3.00 -1.97
CA ALA A 29 -3.86 -4.28 -2.57
C ALA A 29 -4.95 -5.03 -1.78
N GLU A 30 -4.85 -5.04 -0.44
CA GLU A 30 -5.86 -5.67 0.44
C GLU A 30 -7.21 -4.96 0.37
N THR A 31 -7.21 -3.63 0.38
CA THR A 31 -8.44 -2.81 0.25
C THR A 31 -9.15 -3.09 -1.07
N ILE A 32 -8.40 -3.12 -2.18
CA ILE A 32 -8.93 -3.40 -3.52
C ILE A 32 -9.49 -4.84 -3.59
N ALA A 33 -8.76 -5.83 -3.06
CA ALA A 33 -9.22 -7.22 -3.02
C ALA A 33 -10.53 -7.36 -2.23
N ARG A 34 -10.62 -6.69 -1.07
CA ARG A 34 -11.83 -6.70 -0.23
C ARG A 34 -13.01 -6.02 -0.92
N ALA A 35 -12.78 -4.90 -1.60
CA ALA A 35 -13.82 -4.26 -2.39
C ALA A 35 -14.32 -5.18 -3.52
N CYS A 36 -13.40 -5.87 -4.20
CA CYS A 36 -13.69 -6.78 -5.30
C CYS A 36 -14.51 -8.00 -4.87
N ILE A 37 -14.19 -8.61 -3.72
CA ILE A 37 -14.95 -9.75 -3.17
C ILE A 37 -16.38 -9.35 -2.81
N ASN A 38 -16.56 -8.14 -2.28
CA ASN A 38 -17.86 -7.65 -1.82
C ASN A 38 -18.68 -6.97 -2.92
N ALA A 39 -18.07 -6.67 -4.06
CA ALA A 39 -18.76 -6.12 -5.21
C ALA A 39 -19.34 -7.25 -6.07
N HIS A 40 -20.54 -7.04 -6.59
CA HIS A 40 -21.14 -7.90 -7.62
C HIS A 40 -20.50 -7.64 -8.99
N SER A 41 -19.17 -7.68 -9.04
CA SER A 41 -18.37 -7.36 -10.21
C SER A 41 -18.52 -8.42 -11.30
N THR A 42 -18.38 -8.00 -12.56
CA THR A 42 -18.36 -8.95 -13.67
C THR A 42 -17.03 -9.71 -13.72
N PRO A 43 -16.96 -10.87 -14.40
CA PRO A 43 -15.69 -11.59 -14.58
C PRO A 43 -14.56 -10.74 -15.18
N ASP A 44 -14.88 -9.81 -16.08
CA ASP A 44 -13.91 -8.90 -16.69
C ASP A 44 -13.35 -7.89 -15.68
N ASP A 45 -14.23 -7.34 -14.81
CA ASP A 45 -13.82 -6.46 -13.72
C ASP A 45 -12.88 -7.19 -12.75
N TYR A 46 -13.19 -8.46 -12.43
CA TYR A 46 -12.32 -9.30 -11.59
C TYR A 46 -10.93 -9.45 -12.18
N MET A 47 -10.83 -9.70 -13.48
CA MET A 47 -9.55 -9.87 -14.17
C MET A 47 -8.71 -8.58 -14.07
N ILE A 48 -9.31 -7.43 -14.37
CA ILE A 48 -8.64 -6.12 -14.30
C ILE A 48 -8.16 -5.86 -12.87
N ILE A 49 -9.01 -6.10 -11.87
CA ILE A 49 -8.70 -5.85 -10.47
C ILE A 49 -7.54 -6.76 -10.00
N ILE A 50 -7.55 -8.03 -10.37
CA ILE A 50 -6.46 -8.96 -10.03
C ILE A 50 -5.14 -8.51 -10.65
N CYS A 51 -5.13 -8.02 -11.89
CA CYS A 51 -3.93 -7.44 -12.50
C CYS A 51 -3.42 -6.22 -11.72
N CYS A 52 -4.30 -5.31 -11.29
CA CYS A 52 -3.89 -4.16 -10.47
C CYS A 52 -3.30 -4.57 -9.12
N ILE A 53 -3.87 -5.59 -8.47
CA ILE A 53 -3.33 -6.15 -7.22
C ILE A 53 -1.94 -6.76 -7.47
N ALA A 54 -1.77 -7.49 -8.57
CA ALA A 54 -0.50 -8.10 -8.93
C ALA A 54 0.60 -7.04 -9.16
N ASP A 55 0.31 -5.95 -9.87
CA ASP A 55 1.28 -4.86 -10.10
C ASP A 55 1.72 -4.17 -8.80
N LEU A 56 0.78 -3.95 -7.87
CA LEU A 56 1.08 -3.38 -6.55
C LEU A 56 2.03 -4.28 -5.76
N LEU A 57 1.78 -5.59 -5.75
CA LEU A 57 2.59 -6.56 -5.03
C LEU A 57 3.95 -6.79 -5.71
N HIS A 58 4.00 -6.83 -7.04
CA HIS A 58 5.24 -6.92 -7.81
C HIS A 58 6.20 -5.79 -7.45
N THR A 59 5.68 -4.56 -7.37
CA THR A 59 6.47 -3.37 -6.98
C THR A 59 7.05 -3.48 -5.57
N VAL A 60 6.39 -4.20 -4.67
CA VAL A 60 6.88 -4.45 -3.30
C VAL A 60 7.97 -5.52 -3.31
N ILE A 61 7.78 -6.59 -4.09
CA ILE A 61 8.71 -7.73 -4.16
C ILE A 61 10.01 -7.34 -4.88
N GLU A 62 9.96 -6.68 -6.04
CA GLU A 62 11.16 -6.28 -6.79
C GLU A 62 12.05 -5.29 -6.02
N LYS A 63 11.47 -4.45 -5.16
CA LYS A 63 12.25 -3.53 -4.29
C LYS A 63 12.79 -4.17 -3.02
N SER A 64 12.49 -5.45 -2.80
CA SER A 64 12.98 -6.21 -1.64
C SER A 64 14.25 -7.03 -1.94
N GLU A 65 14.72 -7.04 -3.20
CA GLU A 65 16.05 -7.53 -3.64
C GLU A 65 17.09 -6.39 -3.68
#